data_AF-A0ABD3Q2P6-F1
#
_entry.id   AF-A0ABD3Q2P6-F1
#
_cell.length_a   1.000
_cell.length_b   1.000
_cell.length_c   1.000
_cell.angle_alpha   90.00
_cell.angle_beta   90.00
_cell.angle_gamma   90.00
#
_symmetry.space_group_name_H-M   'P 1'
#
loop_
_entity.id
_entity.type
_entity.pdbx_description
1 polymer ?
#
loop_
_entity_poly.entity_id
_entity_poly.type
_entity_poly.pdbx_seq_one_letter_code
_entity_poly.pdbx_strand_id
1 'polypeptide(L)'
;MVKKKGPKKKNYYEPAATGPSAEEMDDSFQRTSYKIEEIDNLPLDQKKQAIRQFLIETGTDVNRNDNDLTRDGDQSMIATFEKRDLARQLFAVGGDIHEHVSQQRFNPSMSKFAYACASGFVGDAQSEMKRVKSIESVTQPYSRNRNMLNVLEKRETSVRLSPLLLIVSAGKNVYGADHRHQDVAKLLLKHGASPVARDVFGKTAVHYGCGAYGTKMTLEVADMCIRAAKSHHLSGKDVKLHSLNTESMNGKVGVAGGYDPDSERRAVYLPEEKREVWIKIENMTLTENDKDCKSYALLSEIQDRFGSTALHELCMSSPMRGMTENVEAAELLLKKYRTSIYIRDADGTTPFQLCCGLAQMAGASQISKLVMERAALQGKEARHSRKKKELRCANCKVDLDKNAPVCSRCKITCYCCRDCQVSHFSKHKAECKDIAAYANGVRLNPLTQTNMFTATVNFQTGRAQSGGTYQKPRNVKCNEQFVIKVQGNSDRSPIMVYDQTRFCSFDLCPGQPGFKEVLAEIRNEPAWQGRKTFMKASFDENQVCTVYPSTAGVKSQYNW
;
A
#
# COMPACT_ATOMS: atom_id res chain seq x y z
N MET A 1 30.42 9.95 -13.20
CA MET A 1 29.45 9.67 -14.29
C MET A 1 28.31 8.81 -13.77
N VAL A 2 27.14 9.40 -13.56
CA VAL A 2 25.94 8.71 -13.04
C VAL A 2 25.32 7.88 -14.16
N LYS A 3 25.43 6.55 -14.10
CA LYS A 3 24.71 5.63 -15.00
C LYS A 3 23.20 5.84 -14.78
N LYS A 4 22.53 6.54 -15.70
CA LYS A 4 21.06 6.62 -15.73
C LYS A 4 20.50 5.22 -15.96
N LYS A 5 19.93 4.62 -14.92
CA LYS A 5 19.21 3.35 -14.98
C LYS A 5 17.98 3.56 -15.90
N GLY A 6 17.79 2.68 -16.88
CA GLY A 6 16.58 2.65 -17.70
C GLY A 6 15.30 2.49 -16.85
N PRO A 7 14.09 2.53 -17.45
CA PRO A 7 12.84 2.44 -16.71
C PRO A 7 12.88 1.22 -15.79
N LYS A 8 12.93 1.46 -14.47
CA LYS A 8 12.99 0.39 -13.46
C LYS A 8 11.73 -0.47 -13.62
N LYS A 9 11.87 -1.68 -14.15
CA LYS A 9 10.79 -2.67 -14.14
C LYS A 9 10.41 -2.94 -12.67
N LYS A 10 9.11 -2.99 -12.38
CA LYS A 10 8.61 -3.20 -11.02
C LYS A 10 8.83 -4.66 -10.65
N ASN A 11 9.72 -4.92 -9.71
CA ASN A 11 9.95 -6.25 -9.17
C ASN A 11 8.94 -6.51 -8.06
N TYR A 12 7.95 -7.38 -8.32
CA TYR A 12 6.87 -7.67 -7.39
C TYR A 12 7.28 -8.66 -6.29
N TYR A 13 8.46 -9.30 -6.39
CA TYR A 13 8.83 -10.49 -5.62
C TYR A 13 10.31 -10.51 -5.18
N GLU A 14 10.94 -9.38 -4.91
CA GLU A 14 12.28 -9.39 -4.29
C GLU A 14 12.21 -10.14 -2.95
N PRO A 15 13.16 -11.03 -2.65
CA PRO A 15 13.23 -11.65 -1.34
C PRO A 15 13.23 -10.55 -0.26
N ALA A 16 12.50 -10.80 0.82
CA ALA A 16 12.56 -9.93 2.00
C ALA A 16 14.03 -9.81 2.45
N ALA A 17 14.38 -8.68 3.07
CA ALA A 17 15.67 -8.61 3.77
C ALA A 17 15.76 -9.77 4.77
N THR A 18 16.97 -10.20 5.12
CA THR A 18 17.16 -11.13 6.24
C THR A 18 16.68 -10.45 7.50
N GLY A 19 15.41 -10.65 7.84
CA GLY A 19 14.80 -10.21 9.08
C GLY A 19 15.27 -11.06 10.25
N PRO A 20 14.81 -10.72 11.48
CA PRO A 20 15.15 -11.48 12.68
C PRO A 20 14.66 -12.94 12.57
N SER A 21 15.40 -13.82 13.24
CA SER A 21 15.03 -15.23 13.40
C SER A 21 13.76 -15.39 14.24
N ALA A 22 13.14 -16.56 14.20
CA ALA A 22 11.95 -16.84 15.03
C ALA A 22 12.25 -16.74 16.53
N GLU A 23 13.44 -17.17 16.96
CA GLU A 23 13.91 -17.08 18.35
C GLU A 23 14.11 -15.61 18.75
N GLU A 24 14.75 -14.80 17.90
CA GLU A 24 14.93 -13.37 18.15
C GLU A 24 13.59 -12.62 18.27
N MET A 25 12.59 -13.02 17.48
CA MET A 25 11.24 -12.47 17.57
C MET A 25 10.53 -12.87 18.87
N ASP A 26 10.65 -14.12 19.32
CA ASP A 26 10.01 -14.57 20.56
C ASP A 26 10.66 -13.93 21.80
N ASP A 27 12.00 -13.87 21.84
CA ASP A 27 12.76 -13.21 22.90
C ASP A 27 12.48 -11.69 22.96
N SER A 28 12.32 -11.05 21.79
CA SER A 28 11.88 -9.65 21.72
C SER A 28 10.48 -9.50 22.31
N PHE A 29 9.55 -10.36 21.89
CA PHE A 29 8.16 -10.31 22.33
C PHE A 29 8.03 -10.49 23.84
N GLN A 30 8.67 -11.49 24.44
CA GLN A 30 8.59 -11.75 25.88
C GLN A 30 9.11 -10.56 26.71
N ARG A 31 10.28 -10.01 26.34
CA ARG A 31 10.87 -8.85 27.03
C ARG A 31 9.99 -7.61 26.92
N THR A 32 9.44 -7.37 25.73
CA THR A 32 8.60 -6.21 25.48
C THR A 32 7.25 -6.33 26.18
N SER A 33 6.66 -7.54 26.27
CA SER A 33 5.42 -7.77 27.01
C SER A 33 5.55 -7.51 28.51
N TYR A 34 6.63 -7.98 29.15
CA TYR A 34 6.88 -7.68 30.57
C TYR A 34 6.94 -6.17 30.84
N LYS A 35 7.70 -5.44 30.02
CA LYS A 35 7.82 -3.98 30.16
C LYS A 35 6.47 -3.25 29.99
N ILE A 36 5.61 -3.72 29.09
CA ILE A 36 4.29 -3.14 28.90
C ILE A 36 3.35 -3.46 30.06
N GLU A 37 3.40 -4.67 30.61
CA GLU A 37 2.63 -5.05 31.79
C GLU A 37 3.02 -4.19 33.02
N GLU A 38 4.31 -3.91 33.20
CA GLU A 38 4.78 -2.97 34.23
C GLU A 38 4.17 -1.57 34.04
N ILE A 39 4.22 -1.04 32.81
CA ILE A 39 3.67 0.29 32.49
C ILE A 39 2.16 0.31 32.72
N ASP A 40 1.45 -0.74 32.32
CA ASP A 40 -0.02 -0.77 32.34
C ASP A 40 -0.59 -0.77 33.76
N ASN A 41 0.15 -1.30 34.73
CA ASN A 41 -0.25 -1.31 36.14
C ASN A 41 0.05 0.00 36.89
N LEU A 42 0.69 0.99 36.25
CA LEU A 42 1.03 2.26 36.90
C LEU A 42 -0.17 3.22 37.01
N PRO A 43 -0.25 4.04 38.08
CA PRO A 43 -1.16 5.18 38.13
C PRO A 43 -0.91 6.18 37.00
N LEU A 44 -1.93 6.92 36.55
CA LEU A 44 -1.89 7.76 35.34
C LEU A 44 -0.66 8.69 35.26
N ASP A 45 -0.30 9.38 36.33
CA ASP A 45 0.85 10.31 36.30
C ASP A 45 2.19 9.59 36.12
N GLN A 46 2.36 8.42 36.75
CA GLN A 46 3.54 7.58 36.59
C GLN A 46 3.53 6.89 35.22
N LYS A 47 2.38 6.43 34.75
CA LYS A 47 2.18 5.83 33.42
C LYS A 47 2.57 6.82 32.31
N LYS A 48 2.17 8.09 32.41
CA LYS A 48 2.58 9.16 31.47
C LYS A 48 4.09 9.34 31.41
N GLN A 49 4.76 9.36 32.57
CA GLN A 49 6.22 9.48 32.64
C GLN A 49 6.90 8.25 32.02
N ALA A 50 6.42 7.05 32.32
CA ALA A 50 6.95 5.81 31.77
C ALA A 50 6.77 5.72 30.24
N ILE A 51 5.59 6.08 29.72
CA ILE A 51 5.33 6.17 28.28
C ILE A 51 6.23 7.22 27.63
N ARG A 52 6.44 8.39 28.26
CA ARG A 52 7.35 9.40 27.74
C ARG A 52 8.77 8.86 27.61
N GLN A 53 9.28 8.20 28.64
CA GLN A 53 10.62 7.61 28.62
C GLN A 53 10.74 6.52 27.55
N PHE A 54 9.71 5.67 27.43
CA PHE A 54 9.60 4.69 26.36
C PHE A 54 9.65 5.32 24.95
N LEU A 55 8.95 6.43 24.74
CA LEU A 55 8.96 7.13 23.44
C LEU A 55 10.36 7.64 23.10
N ILE A 56 11.11 8.14 24.09
CA ILE A 56 12.51 8.55 23.92
C ILE A 56 13.37 7.34 23.52
N GLU A 57 13.24 6.20 24.21
CA GLU A 57 13.99 4.98 23.93
C GLU A 57 13.73 4.46 22.50
N THR A 58 12.49 4.55 22.02
CA THR A 58 12.11 4.18 20.64
C THR A 58 12.58 5.19 19.59
N GLY A 59 13.19 6.31 20.02
CA GLY A 59 13.77 7.33 19.13
C GLY A 59 12.80 8.44 18.74
N THR A 60 11.72 8.65 19.51
CA THR A 60 10.77 9.74 19.29
C THR A 60 11.32 11.06 19.83
N ASP A 61 11.28 12.10 19.02
CA ASP A 61 11.52 13.48 19.46
C ASP A 61 10.31 14.01 20.25
N VAL A 62 10.32 13.78 21.55
CA VAL A 62 9.26 14.23 22.46
C VAL A 62 9.20 15.75 22.59
N ASN A 63 10.31 16.47 22.37
CA ASN A 63 10.31 17.94 22.42
C ASN A 63 9.55 18.52 21.23
N ARG A 64 9.71 17.92 20.04
CA ARG A 64 8.89 18.27 18.87
C ARG A 64 7.40 18.02 19.14
N ASN A 65 7.07 16.95 19.85
CA ASN A 65 5.70 16.65 20.24
C ASN A 65 5.14 17.68 21.23
N ASP A 66 5.90 18.06 22.25
CA ASP A 66 5.46 19.01 23.28
C ASP A 66 5.19 20.40 22.69
N ASN A 67 5.98 20.80 21.69
CA ASN A 67 5.82 22.08 20.98
C ASN A 67 4.70 22.07 19.92
N ASP A 68 4.08 20.90 19.68
CA ASP A 68 3.05 20.71 18.66
C ASP A 68 1.78 20.13 19.31
N LEU A 69 0.85 20.98 19.70
CA LEU A 69 -0.35 20.51 20.42
C LEU A 69 -1.46 19.98 19.50
N THR A 70 -1.40 20.28 18.19
CA THR A 70 -2.51 20.04 17.26
C THR A 70 -2.14 19.33 15.97
N ARG A 71 -0.85 19.12 15.67
CA ARG A 71 -0.42 18.34 14.52
C ARG A 71 0.26 17.05 15.00
N ASP A 72 0.80 16.31 14.04
CA ASP A 72 1.25 14.94 14.25
C ASP A 72 2.63 14.85 14.95
N GLY A 73 3.33 15.97 15.20
CA GLY A 73 4.61 15.96 15.90
C GLY A 73 5.73 15.24 15.13
N ASP A 74 6.50 14.40 15.83
CA ASP A 74 7.53 13.54 15.25
C ASP A 74 6.91 12.33 14.54
N GLN A 75 7.21 12.22 13.25
CA GLN A 75 6.73 11.16 12.35
C GLN A 75 7.91 10.44 11.67
N SER A 76 9.12 10.56 12.24
CA SER A 76 10.32 9.86 11.77
C SER A 76 10.18 8.35 11.92
N MET A 77 10.70 7.58 10.97
CA MET A 77 10.64 6.11 11.04
C MET A 77 11.41 5.59 12.25
N ILE A 78 10.86 4.61 12.96
CA ILE A 78 11.54 3.95 14.08
C ILE A 78 12.56 2.97 13.51
N ALA A 79 13.83 3.20 13.84
CA ALA A 79 14.96 2.67 13.08
C ALA A 79 15.14 1.14 13.18
N THR A 80 15.05 0.56 14.38
CA THR A 80 15.39 -0.86 14.61
C THR A 80 14.14 -1.72 14.79
N PHE A 81 14.27 -3.01 14.49
CA PHE A 81 13.17 -3.98 14.62
C PHE A 81 12.68 -4.06 16.06
N GLU A 82 13.58 -4.14 17.03
CA GLU A 82 13.28 -4.28 18.46
C GLU A 82 12.50 -3.07 18.97
N LYS A 83 12.88 -1.85 18.54
CA LYS A 83 12.16 -0.62 18.90
C LYS A 83 10.77 -0.55 18.26
N ARG A 84 10.63 -1.04 17.01
CA ARG A 84 9.32 -1.16 16.35
C ARG A 84 8.43 -2.16 17.08
N ASP A 85 8.97 -3.31 17.47
CA ASP A 85 8.24 -4.35 18.19
C ASP A 85 7.74 -3.86 19.55
N LEU A 86 8.62 -3.21 20.31
CA LEU A 86 8.28 -2.54 21.57
C LEU A 86 7.12 -1.53 21.34
N ALA A 87 7.25 -0.63 20.36
CA ALA A 87 6.21 0.36 20.03
C ALA A 87 4.88 -0.26 19.57
N ARG A 88 4.90 -1.41 18.85
CA ARG A 88 3.69 -2.15 18.48
C ARG A 88 2.93 -2.63 19.72
N GLN A 89 3.63 -3.09 20.76
CA GLN A 89 2.98 -3.53 21.99
C GLN A 89 2.30 -2.37 22.73
N LEU A 90 2.95 -1.21 22.84
CA LEU A 90 2.33 -0.02 23.46
C LEU A 90 1.09 0.46 22.68
N PHE A 91 1.15 0.42 21.34
CA PHE A 91 -0.01 0.68 20.50
C PHE A 91 -1.13 -0.38 20.69
N ALA A 92 -0.76 -1.65 20.87
CA ALA A 92 -1.71 -2.74 21.04
C ALA A 92 -2.58 -2.53 22.28
N VAL A 93 -1.97 -2.18 23.42
CA VAL A 93 -2.66 -1.89 24.70
C VAL A 93 -3.34 -0.51 24.75
N GLY A 94 -3.03 0.37 23.80
CA GLY A 94 -3.70 1.68 23.68
C GLY A 94 -3.06 2.83 24.47
N GLY A 95 -1.86 2.61 25.04
CA GLY A 95 -1.16 3.61 25.84
C GLY A 95 -1.85 3.85 27.19
N ASP A 96 -2.20 5.10 27.46
CA ASP A 96 -2.86 5.56 28.70
C ASP A 96 -4.34 5.91 28.49
N ILE A 97 -4.94 5.49 27.37
CA ILE A 97 -6.32 5.86 27.04
C ILE A 97 -7.32 5.31 28.06
N HIS A 98 -7.07 4.11 28.60
CA HIS A 98 -7.98 3.50 29.55
C HIS A 98 -8.13 4.38 30.79
N GLU A 99 -7.02 4.82 31.39
CA GLU A 99 -7.03 5.68 32.59
C GLU A 99 -7.65 7.04 32.30
N HIS A 100 -7.28 7.64 31.17
CA HIS A 100 -7.82 8.93 30.74
C HIS A 100 -9.34 8.92 30.68
N VAL A 101 -9.92 7.79 30.31
CA VAL A 101 -11.34 7.63 30.03
C VAL A 101 -12.09 7.06 31.24
N SER A 102 -11.58 6.03 31.91
CA SER A 102 -12.23 5.37 33.04
C SER A 102 -12.15 6.19 34.33
N GLN A 103 -11.05 6.93 34.54
CA GLN A 103 -10.84 7.71 35.76
C GLN A 103 -11.33 9.15 35.64
N GLN A 104 -11.80 9.59 34.46
CA GLN A 104 -12.12 11.00 34.19
C GLN A 104 -13.08 11.63 35.20
N ARG A 105 -14.02 10.85 35.78
CA ARG A 105 -14.97 11.35 36.79
C ARG A 105 -14.31 11.71 38.12
N PHE A 106 -13.21 11.04 38.47
CA PHE A 106 -12.52 11.17 39.77
C PHE A 106 -11.20 11.92 39.65
N ASN A 107 -10.51 11.79 38.51
CA ASN A 107 -9.26 12.46 38.18
C ASN A 107 -9.33 13.00 36.73
N PRO A 108 -9.94 14.19 36.52
CA PRO A 108 -10.09 14.77 35.19
C PRO A 108 -8.73 15.06 34.56
N SER A 109 -8.41 14.34 33.49
CA SER A 109 -7.09 14.40 32.83
C SER A 109 -7.17 14.78 31.34
N MET A 110 -8.38 14.78 30.77
CA MET A 110 -8.68 15.29 29.44
C MET A 110 -9.69 16.45 29.49
N SER A 111 -9.78 17.23 28.41
CA SER A 111 -10.85 18.21 28.26
C SER A 111 -12.24 17.55 28.24
N LYS A 112 -13.27 18.31 28.62
CA LYS A 112 -14.67 17.88 28.50
C LYS A 112 -15.02 17.45 27.08
N PHE A 113 -14.47 18.15 26.08
CA PHE A 113 -14.66 17.82 24.67
C PHE A 113 -14.07 16.47 24.29
N ALA A 114 -12.80 16.23 24.62
CA ALA A 114 -12.12 14.98 24.31
C ALA A 114 -12.79 13.79 25.01
N TYR A 115 -13.19 13.96 26.27
CA TYR A 115 -13.95 12.94 26.98
C TYR A 115 -15.31 12.67 26.33
N ALA A 116 -16.08 13.71 25.98
CA ALA A 116 -17.33 13.55 25.26
C ALA A 116 -17.13 12.79 23.93
N CYS A 117 -16.04 13.07 23.21
CA CYS A 117 -15.71 12.34 22.00
C CYS A 117 -15.40 10.86 22.27
N ALA A 118 -14.52 10.58 23.24
CA ALA A 118 -14.12 9.23 23.60
C ALA A 118 -15.28 8.38 24.16
N SER A 119 -16.26 9.01 24.82
CA SER A 119 -17.44 8.34 25.40
C SER A 119 -18.67 8.32 24.48
N GLY A 120 -18.61 8.94 23.31
CA GLY A 120 -19.75 8.99 22.38
C GLY A 120 -20.86 9.96 22.81
N PHE A 121 -20.57 10.99 23.61
CA PHE A 121 -21.57 11.99 24.03
C PHE A 121 -21.73 13.10 22.99
N VAL A 122 -22.49 12.80 21.93
CA VAL A 122 -22.71 13.69 20.77
C VAL A 122 -23.20 15.08 21.17
N GLY A 123 -24.16 15.16 22.09
CA GLY A 123 -24.74 16.44 22.55
C GLY A 123 -23.73 17.33 23.27
N ASP A 124 -22.87 16.74 24.10
CA ASP A 124 -21.83 17.46 24.84
C ASP A 124 -20.73 17.94 23.91
N ALA A 125 -20.28 17.09 22.99
CA ALA A 125 -19.30 17.46 21.96
C ALA A 125 -19.85 18.62 21.10
N GLN A 126 -21.10 18.54 20.64
CA GLN A 126 -21.71 19.58 19.83
C GLN A 126 -21.87 20.90 20.60
N SER A 127 -22.25 20.82 21.88
CA SER A 127 -22.42 22.01 22.73
C SER A 127 -21.10 22.76 22.92
N GLU A 128 -20.01 22.02 23.13
CA GLU A 128 -18.69 22.62 23.30
C GLU A 128 -18.17 23.26 22.01
N MET A 129 -18.40 22.65 20.85
CA MET A 129 -18.07 23.25 19.55
C MET A 129 -18.87 24.54 19.28
N LYS A 130 -20.17 24.55 19.63
CA LYS A 130 -21.00 25.76 19.55
C LYS A 130 -20.48 26.87 20.46
N ARG A 131 -20.11 26.53 21.69
CA ARG A 131 -19.53 27.47 22.67
C ARG A 131 -18.23 28.09 22.16
N VAL A 132 -17.33 27.28 21.60
CA VAL A 132 -16.07 27.78 21.01
C VAL A 132 -16.34 28.70 19.83
N LYS A 133 -17.31 28.35 18.97
CA LYS A 133 -17.70 29.19 17.84
C LYS A 133 -18.25 30.55 18.28
N SER A 134 -19.04 30.62 19.36
CA SER A 134 -19.65 31.87 19.81
C SER A 134 -18.67 32.88 20.43
N ILE A 135 -17.47 32.45 20.81
CA ILE A 135 -16.46 33.32 21.45
C ILE A 135 -15.76 34.22 20.43
N GLU A 136 -15.72 33.85 19.16
CA GLU A 136 -15.09 34.67 18.12
C GLU A 136 -16.12 35.60 17.45
N SER A 137 -15.87 36.91 17.53
CA SER A 137 -16.66 37.96 16.86
C SER A 137 -16.49 38.00 15.33
N VAL A 138 -15.63 37.14 14.77
CA VAL A 138 -15.30 37.12 13.35
C VAL A 138 -15.98 35.94 12.66
N THR A 139 -16.75 36.23 11.61
CA THR A 139 -17.35 35.24 10.70
C THR A 139 -16.27 34.57 9.84
N GLN A 140 -15.41 33.74 10.42
CA GLN A 140 -14.48 32.89 9.67
C GLN A 140 -15.03 31.46 9.54
N PRO A 141 -14.76 30.75 8.43
CA PRO A 141 -15.05 29.34 8.32
C PRO A 141 -14.32 28.54 9.40
N TYR A 142 -14.91 27.42 9.85
CA TYR A 142 -14.30 26.54 10.85
C TYR A 142 -12.85 26.14 10.49
N SER A 143 -12.56 25.97 9.20
CA SER A 143 -11.23 25.59 8.71
C SER A 143 -10.14 26.65 8.89
N ARG A 144 -10.51 27.91 9.19
CA ARG A 144 -9.56 29.00 9.51
C ARG A 144 -9.64 29.45 10.96
N ASN A 145 -10.55 28.87 11.75
CA ASN A 145 -10.73 29.21 13.16
C ASN A 145 -9.69 28.47 14.02
N ARG A 146 -8.77 29.22 14.63
CA ARG A 146 -7.67 28.65 15.44
C ARG A 146 -8.17 27.97 16.71
N ASN A 147 -9.20 28.52 17.35
CA ASN A 147 -9.78 27.93 18.56
C ASN A 147 -10.52 26.62 18.25
N MET A 148 -11.23 26.58 17.12
CA MET A 148 -11.86 25.36 16.62
C MET A 148 -10.80 24.32 16.25
N LEU A 149 -9.73 24.72 15.56
CA LEU A 149 -8.62 23.82 15.25
C LEU A 149 -8.02 23.24 16.53
N ASN A 150 -7.85 24.07 17.57
CA ASN A 150 -7.38 23.58 18.86
C ASN A 150 -8.33 22.53 19.43
N VAL A 151 -9.64 22.76 19.41
CA VAL A 151 -10.62 21.78 19.93
C VAL A 151 -10.65 20.49 19.10
N LEU A 152 -10.63 20.60 17.77
CA LEU A 152 -10.74 19.46 16.85
C LEU A 152 -9.48 18.62 16.74
N GLU A 153 -8.31 19.17 17.11
CA GLU A 153 -7.02 18.52 16.89
C GLU A 153 -6.12 18.43 18.13
N LYS A 154 -6.53 18.90 19.31
CA LYS A 154 -5.69 18.81 20.52
C LYS A 154 -5.30 17.37 20.83
N ARG A 155 -4.02 17.14 21.10
CA ARG A 155 -3.45 15.85 21.50
C ARG A 155 -3.35 15.78 23.03
N GLU A 156 -4.29 15.08 23.68
CA GLU A 156 -4.43 15.08 25.15
C GLU A 156 -3.97 13.79 25.87
N THR A 157 -3.57 12.77 25.11
CA THR A 157 -3.04 11.49 25.63
C THR A 157 -1.55 11.34 25.36
N SER A 158 -0.85 10.44 26.07
CA SER A 158 0.58 10.21 25.84
C SER A 158 0.90 9.67 24.44
N VAL A 159 -0.04 8.94 23.85
CA VAL A 159 0.05 8.45 22.45
C VAL A 159 -0.44 9.47 21.42
N ARG A 160 -0.79 10.69 21.85
CA ARG A 160 -1.13 11.86 21.01
C ARG A 160 -2.30 11.64 20.05
N LEU A 161 -3.46 11.30 20.61
CA LEU A 161 -4.66 11.09 19.82
C LEU A 161 -5.40 12.42 19.58
N SER A 162 -5.76 12.70 18.32
CA SER A 162 -6.80 13.69 18.01
C SER A 162 -8.15 13.23 18.58
N PRO A 163 -9.14 14.12 18.75
CA PRO A 163 -10.54 13.74 19.00
C PRO A 163 -11.06 12.63 18.06
N LEU A 164 -10.69 12.66 16.79
CA LEU A 164 -11.09 11.62 15.83
C LEU A 164 -10.37 10.28 16.08
N LEU A 165 -9.09 10.30 16.42
CA LEU A 165 -8.33 9.10 16.80
C LEU A 165 -8.72 8.56 18.18
N LEU A 166 -9.14 9.44 19.10
CA LEU A 166 -9.67 9.08 20.42
C LEU A 166 -10.91 8.20 20.29
N ILE A 167 -11.81 8.52 19.37
CA ILE A 167 -13.01 7.71 19.10
C ILE A 167 -12.63 6.28 18.73
N VAL A 168 -11.74 6.12 17.74
CA VAL A 168 -11.37 4.79 17.26
C VAL A 168 -10.50 4.03 18.26
N SER A 169 -9.65 4.71 19.02
CA SER A 169 -8.85 4.10 20.08
C SER A 169 -9.72 3.68 21.27
N ALA A 170 -10.67 4.52 21.72
CA ALA A 170 -11.55 4.20 22.84
C ALA A 170 -12.53 3.07 22.48
N GLY A 171 -13.05 3.07 21.24
CA GLY A 171 -13.90 1.98 20.75
C GLY A 171 -13.18 0.65 20.60
N LYS A 172 -11.84 0.68 20.39
CA LYS A 172 -10.97 -0.50 20.37
C LYS A 172 -10.62 -0.96 21.80
N ASN A 173 -10.25 -0.04 22.69
CA ASN A 173 -9.54 -0.36 23.94
C ASN A 173 -10.36 -0.20 25.23
N VAL A 174 -11.54 0.45 25.21
CA VAL A 174 -12.26 0.82 26.45
C VAL A 174 -13.70 0.31 26.47
N TYR A 175 -14.59 0.89 25.66
CA TYR A 175 -16.04 0.78 25.87
C TYR A 175 -16.75 -0.27 25.01
N GLY A 176 -16.04 -0.89 24.07
CA GLY A 176 -16.69 -1.59 22.96
C GLY A 176 -17.39 -0.61 22.01
N ALA A 177 -17.72 -1.08 20.82
CA ALA A 177 -18.29 -0.29 19.73
C ALA A 177 -19.76 0.09 19.95
N ASP A 178 -20.11 1.37 19.80
CA ASP A 178 -21.50 1.83 19.77
C ASP A 178 -21.75 2.88 18.66
N HIS A 179 -22.99 2.99 18.17
CA HIS A 179 -23.42 3.92 17.11
C HIS A 179 -23.12 5.39 17.46
N ARG A 180 -23.18 5.74 18.74
CA ARG A 180 -22.93 7.11 19.21
C ARG A 180 -21.53 7.63 18.86
N HIS A 181 -20.52 6.76 18.87
CA HIS A 181 -19.15 7.10 18.46
C HIS A 181 -19.07 7.44 16.97
N GLN A 182 -19.89 6.79 16.14
CA GLN A 182 -19.98 7.10 14.70
C GLN A 182 -20.58 8.49 14.50
N ASP A 183 -21.62 8.84 15.25
CA ASP A 183 -22.25 10.15 15.17
C ASP A 183 -21.29 11.27 15.61
N VAL A 184 -20.48 11.03 16.64
CA VAL A 184 -19.40 11.96 17.00
C VAL A 184 -18.38 12.05 15.86
N ALA A 185 -17.95 10.95 15.26
CA ALA A 185 -16.98 10.98 14.14
C ALA A 185 -17.54 11.77 12.93
N LYS A 186 -18.82 11.58 12.59
CA LYS A 186 -19.51 12.38 11.56
C LYS A 186 -19.56 13.86 11.92
N LEU A 187 -19.88 14.19 13.17
CA LEU A 187 -19.88 15.56 13.67
C LEU A 187 -18.49 16.20 13.51
N LEU A 188 -17.42 15.53 13.96
CA LEU A 188 -16.05 16.02 13.85
C LEU A 188 -15.65 16.27 12.40
N LEU A 189 -15.90 15.31 11.49
CA LEU A 189 -15.58 15.46 10.07
C LEU A 189 -16.36 16.61 9.43
N LYS A 190 -17.66 16.75 9.74
CA LYS A 190 -18.51 17.86 9.27
C LYS A 190 -17.98 19.23 9.65
N HIS A 191 -17.26 19.31 10.77
CA HIS A 191 -16.70 20.56 11.28
C HIS A 191 -15.21 20.76 10.98
N GLY A 192 -14.59 19.84 10.23
CA GLY A 192 -13.24 20.02 9.71
C GLY A 192 -12.13 19.29 10.47
N ALA A 193 -12.47 18.32 11.33
CA ALA A 193 -11.45 17.43 11.88
C ALA A 193 -10.71 16.71 10.74
N SER A 194 -9.41 16.53 10.91
CA SER A 194 -8.52 15.96 9.92
C SER A 194 -8.70 14.44 9.83
N PRO A 195 -9.16 13.90 8.69
CA PRO A 195 -9.28 12.46 8.50
C PRO A 195 -7.91 11.77 8.33
N VAL A 196 -6.84 12.55 8.18
CA VAL A 196 -5.48 12.05 7.93
C VAL A 196 -4.56 12.20 9.15
N ALA A 197 -5.12 12.66 10.28
CA ALA A 197 -4.40 12.78 11.55
C ALA A 197 -3.70 11.48 11.93
N ARG A 198 -2.53 11.62 12.56
CA ARG A 198 -1.71 10.51 13.02
C ARG A 198 -1.44 10.60 14.51
N ASP A 199 -1.34 9.44 15.14
CA ASP A 199 -0.85 9.31 16.50
C ASP A 199 0.70 9.42 16.56
N VAL A 200 1.26 9.24 17.75
CA VAL A 200 2.72 9.26 17.96
C VAL A 200 3.48 8.17 17.20
N PHE A 201 2.81 7.08 16.78
CA PHE A 201 3.38 5.98 16.00
C PHE A 201 3.14 6.14 14.50
N GLY A 202 2.50 7.22 14.06
CA GLY A 202 2.12 7.43 12.66
C GLY A 202 0.86 6.68 12.22
N LYS A 203 0.14 6.07 13.16
CA LYS A 203 -1.09 5.32 12.91
C LYS A 203 -2.23 6.30 12.65
N THR A 204 -2.93 6.06 11.55
CA THR A 204 -4.15 6.78 11.16
C THR A 204 -5.40 6.06 11.65
N ALA A 205 -6.58 6.66 11.50
CA ALA A 205 -7.86 6.01 11.81
C ALA A 205 -8.03 4.66 11.08
N VAL A 206 -7.40 4.49 9.89
CA VAL A 206 -7.43 3.23 9.16
C VAL A 206 -6.60 2.14 9.84
N HIS A 207 -5.48 2.48 10.48
CA HIS A 207 -4.70 1.49 11.24
C HIS A 207 -5.45 1.01 12.49
N TYR A 208 -6.17 1.90 13.17
CA TYR A 208 -7.03 1.54 14.29
C TYR A 208 -8.22 0.70 13.85
N GLY A 209 -8.98 1.19 12.86
CA GLY A 209 -10.26 0.60 12.46
C GLY A 209 -10.16 -0.64 11.58
N CYS A 210 -9.07 -0.78 10.82
CA CYS A 210 -8.83 -1.96 9.98
C CYS A 210 -7.76 -2.89 10.58
N GLY A 211 -7.31 -2.69 11.81
CA GLY A 211 -6.38 -3.59 12.48
C GLY A 211 -7.05 -4.87 12.99
N ALA A 212 -6.26 -5.77 13.58
CA ALA A 212 -6.74 -7.04 14.17
C ALA A 212 -7.84 -6.86 15.23
N TYR A 213 -7.77 -5.76 15.98
CA TYR A 213 -8.72 -5.41 17.04
C TYR A 213 -9.78 -4.39 16.58
N GLY A 214 -9.85 -4.14 15.27
CA GLY A 214 -10.86 -3.25 14.70
C GLY A 214 -12.27 -3.81 14.95
N THR A 215 -13.16 -2.97 15.44
CA THR A 215 -14.59 -3.27 15.57
C THR A 215 -15.35 -2.74 14.35
N LYS A 216 -16.59 -3.21 14.16
CA LYS A 216 -17.49 -2.68 13.11
C LYS A 216 -17.60 -1.15 13.15
N MET A 217 -17.75 -0.57 14.34
CA MET A 217 -17.79 0.89 14.50
C MET A 217 -16.50 1.54 14.00
N THR A 218 -15.34 1.06 14.43
CA THR A 218 -14.06 1.65 14.03
C THR A 218 -13.78 1.46 12.54
N LEU A 219 -14.24 0.36 11.95
CA LEU A 219 -14.16 0.10 10.51
C LEU A 219 -15.01 1.10 9.71
N GLU A 220 -16.20 1.43 10.20
CA GLU A 220 -17.06 2.45 9.60
C GLU A 220 -16.41 3.85 9.70
N VAL A 221 -15.82 4.20 10.84
CA VAL A 221 -15.07 5.46 10.98
C VAL A 221 -13.85 5.48 10.05
N ALA A 222 -13.14 4.37 9.89
CA ALA A 222 -12.04 4.24 8.93
C ALA A 222 -12.52 4.46 7.49
N ASP A 223 -13.67 3.88 7.09
CA ASP A 223 -14.29 4.11 5.78
C ASP A 223 -14.61 5.59 5.55
N MET A 224 -15.23 6.26 6.54
CA MET A 224 -15.52 7.70 6.48
C MET A 224 -14.23 8.51 6.29
N CYS A 225 -13.17 8.17 7.02
CA CYS A 225 -11.88 8.85 6.91
C CYS A 225 -11.22 8.64 5.54
N ILE A 226 -11.27 7.42 4.97
CA ILE A 226 -10.72 7.16 3.63
C ILE A 226 -11.46 8.01 2.58
N ARG A 227 -12.79 8.13 2.67
CA ARG A 227 -13.58 8.96 1.74
C ARG A 227 -13.28 10.45 1.92
N ALA A 228 -13.24 10.92 3.17
CA ALA A 228 -12.92 12.31 3.49
C ALA A 228 -11.50 12.70 3.03
N ALA A 229 -10.52 11.81 3.17
CA ALA A 229 -9.12 12.07 2.83
C ALA A 229 -8.91 12.43 1.34
N LYS A 230 -9.75 11.91 0.43
CA LYS A 230 -9.67 12.19 -1.02
C LYS A 230 -9.67 13.67 -1.35
N SER A 231 -10.36 14.47 -0.54
CA SER A 231 -10.54 15.91 -0.73
C SER A 231 -9.95 16.72 0.42
N HIS A 232 -9.15 16.11 1.30
CA HIS A 232 -8.55 16.80 2.45
C HIS A 232 -7.61 17.94 2.04
N HIS A 233 -6.95 17.81 0.88
CA HIS A 233 -6.11 18.86 0.29
C HIS A 233 -6.87 20.18 0.00
N LEU A 234 -8.20 20.15 -0.09
CA LEU A 234 -9.02 21.35 -0.23
C LEU A 234 -9.28 22.05 1.11
N SER A 235 -9.09 21.38 2.26
CA SER A 235 -9.51 21.90 3.56
C SER A 235 -8.77 23.20 3.91
N GLY A 236 -9.52 24.25 4.25
CA GLY A 236 -9.00 25.58 4.57
C GLY A 236 -8.53 26.41 3.36
N LYS A 237 -8.62 25.85 2.14
CA LYS A 237 -8.15 26.46 0.90
C LYS A 237 -9.25 27.18 0.15
N ASP A 238 -8.84 28.13 -0.69
CA ASP A 238 -9.76 28.85 -1.55
C ASP A 238 -10.10 27.99 -2.77
N VAL A 239 -11.39 27.74 -2.96
CA VAL A 239 -11.93 26.92 -4.04
C VAL A 239 -12.91 27.71 -4.90
N LYS A 240 -12.82 27.53 -6.21
CA LYS A 240 -13.76 28.05 -7.20
C LYS A 240 -14.83 26.99 -7.51
N LEU A 241 -16.09 27.41 -7.44
CA LEU A 241 -17.23 26.56 -7.73
C LEU A 241 -17.49 26.49 -9.24
N HIS A 242 -17.86 25.32 -9.74
CA HIS A 242 -18.23 25.13 -11.14
C HIS A 242 -19.20 23.96 -11.33
N SER A 243 -19.79 23.86 -12.52
CA SER A 243 -20.67 22.75 -12.91
C SER A 243 -21.86 22.53 -11.96
N LEU A 244 -22.36 23.60 -11.34
CA LEU A 244 -23.56 23.60 -10.50
C LEU A 244 -24.80 23.95 -11.33
N ASN A 245 -25.93 23.33 -11.01
CA ASN A 245 -27.23 23.64 -11.62
C ASN A 245 -27.68 25.09 -11.34
N THR A 246 -27.27 25.65 -10.20
CA THR A 246 -27.53 27.05 -9.86
C THR A 246 -26.47 27.91 -10.54
N GLU A 247 -26.80 28.48 -11.70
CA GLU A 247 -25.85 29.21 -12.55
C GLU A 247 -25.15 30.36 -11.81
N SER A 248 -25.86 31.08 -10.95
CA SER A 248 -25.31 32.18 -10.13
C SER A 248 -24.25 31.76 -9.10
N MET A 249 -24.07 30.45 -8.87
CA MET A 249 -23.03 29.92 -7.99
C MET A 249 -21.74 29.58 -8.75
N ASN A 250 -21.82 29.33 -10.06
CA ASN A 250 -20.66 29.00 -10.87
C ASN A 250 -19.74 30.23 -10.96
N GLY A 251 -18.44 30.01 -10.73
CA GLY A 251 -17.44 31.05 -10.71
C GLY A 251 -17.17 31.68 -9.35
N LYS A 252 -18.06 31.50 -8.37
CA LYS A 252 -17.85 32.01 -7.00
C LYS A 252 -16.66 31.33 -6.34
N VAL A 253 -15.96 32.10 -5.51
CA VAL A 253 -14.82 31.62 -4.70
C VAL A 253 -15.24 31.58 -3.24
N GLY A 254 -14.93 30.48 -2.57
CA GLY A 254 -15.15 30.32 -1.14
C GLY A 254 -14.05 29.50 -0.50
N VAL A 255 -14.13 29.34 0.82
CA VAL A 255 -13.16 28.59 1.61
C VAL A 255 -13.73 27.20 1.90
N ALA A 256 -13.03 26.15 1.47
CA ALA A 256 -13.45 24.78 1.75
C ALA A 256 -13.26 24.42 3.24
N GLY A 257 -14.24 23.70 3.78
CA GLY A 257 -14.36 23.36 5.20
C GLY A 257 -14.46 21.86 5.45
N GLY A 258 -15.31 21.50 6.40
CA GLY A 258 -15.54 20.12 6.81
C GLY A 258 -16.19 19.26 5.71
N TYR A 259 -16.21 17.96 5.98
CA TYR A 259 -16.70 16.93 5.07
C TYR A 259 -17.85 16.18 5.71
N ASP A 260 -18.96 16.04 4.99
CA ASP A 260 -20.11 15.25 5.42
C ASP A 260 -20.02 13.83 4.83
N PRO A 261 -19.80 12.79 5.67
CA PRO A 261 -19.72 11.42 5.18
C PRO A 261 -21.03 10.86 4.64
N ASP A 262 -22.19 11.43 4.99
CA ASP A 262 -23.50 10.92 4.56
C ASP A 262 -23.86 11.44 3.16
N SER A 263 -23.60 12.74 2.90
CA SER A 263 -23.88 13.36 1.59
C SER A 263 -22.68 13.39 0.63
N GLU A 264 -21.49 13.02 1.11
CA GLU A 264 -20.20 13.07 0.40
C GLU A 264 -19.85 14.46 -0.15
N ARG A 265 -20.28 15.50 0.58
CA ARG A 265 -20.06 16.91 0.24
C ARG A 265 -19.11 17.57 1.21
N ARG A 266 -18.50 18.67 0.76
CA ARG A 266 -17.77 19.59 1.64
C ARG A 266 -18.53 20.87 1.83
N ALA A 267 -18.42 21.40 3.03
CA ALA A 267 -18.76 22.77 3.32
C ALA A 267 -17.86 23.70 2.50
N VAL A 268 -18.44 24.74 1.91
CA VAL A 268 -17.75 25.89 1.34
C VAL A 268 -18.37 27.13 1.93
N TYR A 269 -17.57 27.91 2.66
CA TYR A 269 -18.00 29.19 3.17
C TYR A 269 -17.80 30.26 2.09
N LEU A 270 -18.87 30.97 1.76
CA LEU A 270 -18.86 32.07 0.80
C LEU A 270 -18.77 33.40 1.56
N PRO A 271 -17.60 34.09 1.55
CA PRO A 271 -17.39 35.28 2.36
C PRO A 271 -18.34 36.43 2.02
N GLU A 272 -18.61 36.63 0.72
CA GLU A 272 -19.50 37.70 0.23
C GLU A 272 -20.95 37.53 0.71
N GLU A 273 -21.40 36.29 0.84
CA GLU A 273 -22.76 35.95 1.25
C GLU A 273 -22.87 35.59 2.74
N LYS A 274 -21.74 35.56 3.45
CA LYS A 274 -21.60 35.19 4.86
C LYS A 274 -22.31 33.88 5.23
N ARG A 275 -22.33 32.91 4.32
CA ARG A 275 -23.02 31.63 4.51
C ARG A 275 -22.21 30.45 4.03
N GLU A 276 -22.54 29.28 4.57
CA GLU A 276 -21.96 27.99 4.18
C GLU A 276 -22.89 27.25 3.21
N VAL A 277 -22.31 26.59 2.22
CA VAL A 277 -23.01 25.72 1.27
C VAL A 277 -22.32 24.36 1.16
N TRP A 278 -23.08 23.31 0.85
CA TRP A 278 -22.56 21.94 0.75
C TRP A 278 -22.39 21.52 -0.70
N ILE A 279 -21.14 21.45 -1.15
CA ILE A 279 -20.77 21.23 -2.55
C ILE A 279 -20.15 19.85 -2.73
N LYS A 280 -20.49 19.18 -3.83
CA LYS A 280 -19.86 17.91 -4.21
C LYS A 280 -18.39 18.15 -4.58
N ILE A 281 -17.53 17.16 -4.29
CA ILE A 281 -16.08 17.30 -4.48
C ILE A 281 -15.73 17.64 -5.92
N GLU A 282 -16.39 17.01 -6.89
CA GLU A 282 -16.15 17.22 -8.33
C GLU A 282 -16.55 18.61 -8.85
N ASN A 283 -17.27 19.40 -8.06
CA ASN A 283 -17.75 20.74 -8.44
C ASN A 283 -16.90 21.87 -7.83
N MET A 284 -15.69 21.54 -7.41
CA MET A 284 -14.73 22.46 -6.79
C MET A 284 -13.36 22.30 -7.42
N THR A 285 -12.68 23.44 -7.66
CA THR A 285 -11.28 23.49 -8.08
C THR A 285 -10.51 24.45 -7.20
N LEU A 286 -9.24 24.16 -6.92
CA LEU A 286 -8.36 25.09 -6.22
C LEU A 286 -8.16 26.37 -7.05
N THR A 287 -8.09 27.51 -6.38
CA THR A 287 -7.72 28.78 -7.02
C THR A 287 -6.22 28.81 -7.33
N GLU A 288 -5.77 29.78 -8.14
CA GLU A 288 -4.37 29.88 -8.56
C GLU A 288 -3.38 29.97 -7.39
N ASN A 289 -3.79 30.56 -6.27
CA ASN A 289 -2.98 30.71 -5.07
C ASN A 289 -2.66 29.37 -4.38
N ASP A 290 -3.52 28.36 -4.58
CA ASP A 290 -3.39 27.04 -3.95
C ASP A 290 -3.19 25.91 -4.98
N LYS A 291 -2.98 26.22 -6.26
CA LYS A 291 -2.94 25.24 -7.37
C LYS A 291 -1.91 24.11 -7.21
N ASP A 292 -0.86 24.33 -6.42
CA ASP A 292 0.19 23.35 -6.17
C ASP A 292 -0.19 22.33 -5.08
N CYS A 293 -1.34 22.48 -4.42
CA CYS A 293 -1.80 21.56 -3.39
C CYS A 293 -2.21 20.21 -4.02
N LYS A 294 -1.50 19.15 -3.63
CA LYS A 294 -1.69 17.81 -4.19
C LYS A 294 -2.72 17.02 -3.38
N SER A 295 -3.48 16.18 -4.08
CA SER A 295 -4.32 15.18 -3.42
C SER A 295 -3.48 14.35 -2.45
N TYR A 296 -4.05 14.11 -1.28
CA TYR A 296 -3.47 13.18 -0.32
C TYR A 296 -3.44 11.79 -0.95
N ALA A 297 -2.40 11.00 -0.64
CA ALA A 297 -2.33 9.61 -1.05
C ALA A 297 -3.53 8.84 -0.48
N LEU A 298 -3.86 7.69 -1.06
CA LEU A 298 -4.95 6.86 -0.53
C LEU A 298 -4.67 6.54 0.93
N LEU A 299 -5.60 6.89 1.84
CA LEU A 299 -5.35 6.84 3.28
C LEU A 299 -5.00 5.42 3.77
N SER A 300 -5.54 4.37 3.12
CA SER A 300 -5.21 2.97 3.41
C SER A 300 -3.82 2.52 2.96
N GLU A 301 -3.12 3.34 2.17
CA GLU A 301 -1.74 3.12 1.71
C GLU A 301 -0.72 3.94 2.49
N ILE A 302 -1.17 4.76 3.44
CA ILE A 302 -0.28 5.51 4.32
C ILE A 302 0.45 4.54 5.25
N GLN A 303 1.77 4.70 5.28
CA GLN A 303 2.65 3.98 6.19
C GLN A 303 2.77 4.74 7.51
N ASP A 304 2.72 3.99 8.61
CA ASP A 304 3.05 4.44 9.95
C ASP A 304 4.58 4.56 10.14
N ARG A 305 5.04 4.88 11.36
CA ARG A 305 6.47 4.98 11.70
C ARG A 305 7.18 3.62 11.72
N PHE A 306 6.46 2.51 11.59
CA PHE A 306 7.01 1.16 11.39
C PHE A 306 7.21 0.85 9.89
N GLY A 307 6.76 1.73 9.00
CA GLY A 307 6.64 1.44 7.57
C GLY A 307 5.41 0.59 7.23
N SER A 308 4.61 0.16 8.20
CA SER A 308 3.46 -0.70 7.94
C SER A 308 2.28 0.12 7.43
N THR A 309 1.51 -0.46 6.52
CA THR A 309 0.12 0.01 6.25
C THR A 309 -0.86 -0.82 7.07
N ALA A 310 -2.11 -0.38 7.17
CA ALA A 310 -3.17 -1.16 7.83
C ALA A 310 -3.32 -2.59 7.25
N LEU A 311 -3.03 -2.78 5.96
CA LEU A 311 -3.07 -4.10 5.34
C LEU A 311 -1.93 -5.01 5.84
N HIS A 312 -0.75 -4.48 6.19
CA HIS A 312 0.31 -5.28 6.82
C HIS A 312 -0.17 -5.82 8.17
N GLU A 313 -0.79 -4.98 8.99
CA GLU A 313 -1.30 -5.36 10.32
C GLU A 313 -2.32 -6.51 10.23
N LEU A 314 -3.24 -6.46 9.27
CA LEU A 314 -4.18 -7.55 8.99
C LEU A 314 -3.51 -8.85 8.57
N CYS A 315 -2.43 -8.76 7.78
CA CYS A 315 -1.68 -9.94 7.34
C CYS A 315 -0.84 -10.55 8.47
N MET A 316 -0.39 -9.73 9.44
CA MET A 316 0.40 -10.19 10.59
C MET A 316 -0.46 -10.83 11.68
N SER A 317 -1.74 -10.49 11.78
CA SER A 317 -2.65 -10.96 12.85
C SER A 317 -3.19 -12.38 12.67
N SER A 318 -2.47 -13.25 11.97
CA SER A 318 -2.87 -14.62 11.59
C SER A 318 -3.09 -15.55 12.81
N PRO A 319 -3.86 -16.66 12.71
CA PRO A 319 -4.46 -17.41 13.83
C PRO A 319 -3.53 -18.04 14.88
N MET A 320 -2.20 -17.88 14.79
CA MET A 320 -1.25 -18.38 15.79
C MET A 320 -1.51 -17.82 17.20
N ARG A 321 -2.28 -16.74 17.33
CA ARG A 321 -2.62 -16.10 18.62
C ARG A 321 -4.09 -16.27 19.06
N GLY A 322 -4.84 -17.18 18.44
CA GLY A 322 -6.24 -17.46 18.83
C GLY A 322 -7.26 -16.34 18.53
N MET A 323 -6.86 -15.32 17.76
CA MET A 323 -7.74 -14.21 17.37
C MET A 323 -8.52 -14.51 16.10
N THR A 324 -9.75 -14.02 16.01
CA THR A 324 -10.55 -14.07 14.79
C THR A 324 -10.02 -13.08 13.75
N GLU A 325 -9.99 -13.49 12.49
CA GLU A 325 -9.55 -12.62 11.40
C GLU A 325 -10.57 -11.51 11.12
N ASN A 326 -10.11 -10.27 10.98
CA ASN A 326 -10.96 -9.14 10.57
C ASN A 326 -11.12 -9.11 9.04
N VAL A 327 -11.92 -10.06 8.54
CA VAL A 327 -12.15 -10.28 7.11
C VAL A 327 -12.86 -9.08 6.47
N GLU A 328 -13.81 -8.46 7.17
CA GLU A 328 -14.54 -7.27 6.68
C GLU A 328 -13.58 -6.10 6.39
N ALA A 329 -12.60 -5.86 7.27
CA ALA A 329 -11.58 -4.86 7.02
C ALA A 329 -10.72 -5.19 5.79
N ALA A 330 -10.32 -6.46 5.64
CA ALA A 330 -9.58 -6.89 4.45
C ALA A 330 -10.40 -6.71 3.16
N GLU A 331 -11.70 -7.01 3.18
CA GLU A 331 -12.59 -6.77 2.04
C GLU A 331 -12.73 -5.29 1.71
N LEU A 332 -12.90 -4.43 2.71
CA LEU A 332 -12.95 -2.98 2.54
C LEU A 332 -11.68 -2.48 1.84
N LEU A 333 -10.50 -2.87 2.34
CA LEU A 333 -9.22 -2.41 1.81
C LEU A 333 -8.95 -2.97 0.40
N LEU A 334 -9.19 -4.26 0.16
CA LEU A 334 -8.80 -4.94 -1.08
C LEU A 334 -9.84 -4.84 -2.19
N LYS A 335 -11.14 -4.92 -1.86
CA LYS A 335 -12.24 -4.89 -2.84
C LYS A 335 -12.72 -3.47 -3.12
N LYS A 336 -13.08 -2.71 -2.08
CA LYS A 336 -13.62 -1.34 -2.24
C LYS A 336 -12.52 -0.34 -2.62
N TYR A 337 -11.42 -0.31 -1.87
CA TYR A 337 -10.36 0.68 -2.06
C TYR A 337 -9.19 0.21 -2.93
N ARG A 338 -9.14 -1.06 -3.29
CA ARG A 338 -8.09 -1.64 -4.15
C ARG A 338 -6.66 -1.39 -3.64
N THR A 339 -6.50 -1.27 -2.32
CA THR A 339 -5.25 -1.00 -1.61
C THR A 339 -4.13 -1.92 -2.12
N SER A 340 -2.96 -1.36 -2.36
CA SER A 340 -1.82 -2.10 -2.88
C SER A 340 -1.34 -3.19 -1.92
N ILE A 341 -1.22 -4.41 -2.44
CA ILE A 341 -0.64 -5.57 -1.75
C ILE A 341 0.90 -5.62 -1.85
N TYR A 342 1.53 -4.59 -2.44
CA TYR A 342 2.96 -4.55 -2.76
C TYR A 342 3.70 -3.34 -2.15
N ILE A 343 3.07 -2.62 -1.22
CA ILE A 343 3.79 -1.61 -0.42
C ILE A 343 4.71 -2.36 0.53
N ARG A 344 5.95 -1.90 0.65
CA ARG A 344 6.97 -2.52 1.52
C ARG A 344 7.04 -1.79 2.84
N ASP A 345 7.01 -2.52 3.95
CA ASP A 345 7.31 -1.98 5.27
C ASP A 345 8.80 -1.65 5.47
N ALA A 346 9.18 -1.25 6.69
CA ALA A 346 10.56 -0.93 7.03
C ALA A 346 11.51 -2.13 6.90
N ASP A 347 10.99 -3.36 6.99
CA ASP A 347 11.73 -4.61 6.82
C ASP A 347 11.76 -5.07 5.35
N GLY A 348 11.18 -4.27 4.45
CA GLY A 348 11.11 -4.56 3.02
C GLY A 348 10.04 -5.59 2.66
N THR A 349 9.19 -5.98 3.60
CA THR A 349 8.16 -7.01 3.41
C THR A 349 6.86 -6.39 2.93
N THR A 350 6.16 -7.08 2.03
CA THR A 350 4.85 -6.64 1.53
C THR A 350 3.71 -7.49 2.11
N PRO A 351 2.45 -7.00 2.12
CA PRO A 351 1.30 -7.81 2.54
C PRO A 351 1.15 -9.08 1.71
N PHE A 352 1.45 -8.99 0.42
CA PHE A 352 1.47 -10.16 -0.45
C PHE A 352 2.49 -11.20 0.02
N GLN A 353 3.70 -10.79 0.43
CA GLN A 353 4.73 -11.70 0.93
C GLN A 353 4.38 -12.32 2.28
N LEU A 354 3.78 -11.55 3.20
CA LEU A 354 3.29 -12.08 4.48
C LEU A 354 2.27 -13.20 4.27
N CYS A 355 1.43 -13.09 3.24
CA CYS A 355 0.45 -14.12 2.88
C CYS A 355 0.98 -15.21 1.93
N CYS A 356 2.18 -15.07 1.37
CA CYS A 356 2.73 -16.01 0.38
C CYS A 356 3.84 -16.89 0.98
N GLY A 357 3.62 -18.20 1.06
CA GLY A 357 4.61 -19.16 1.58
C GLY A 357 3.97 -20.28 2.37
N LEU A 358 4.53 -20.62 3.54
CA LEU A 358 3.98 -21.59 4.50
C LEU A 358 2.51 -21.32 4.87
N ALA A 359 2.05 -20.07 4.83
CA ALA A 359 0.63 -19.71 4.97
C ALA A 359 -0.29 -20.34 3.91
N GLN A 360 0.25 -20.60 2.70
CA GLN A 360 -0.43 -21.33 1.63
C GLN A 360 -0.56 -22.83 1.93
N MET A 361 0.37 -23.39 2.72
CA MET A 361 0.37 -24.79 3.17
C MET A 361 -0.57 -25.01 4.38
N ALA A 362 -0.79 -23.98 5.18
CA ALA A 362 -1.66 -24.05 6.36
C ALA A 362 -3.16 -23.89 6.04
N GLY A 363 -3.54 -23.45 4.83
CA GLY A 363 -4.93 -23.48 4.33
C GLY A 363 -6.01 -22.71 5.13
N ALA A 364 -5.64 -22.00 6.19
CA ALA A 364 -6.59 -21.57 7.23
C ALA A 364 -6.96 -20.07 7.25
N SER A 365 -6.26 -19.21 6.49
CA SER A 365 -6.46 -17.74 6.55
C SER A 365 -7.33 -17.21 5.39
N GLN A 366 -8.48 -16.61 5.73
CA GLN A 366 -9.36 -15.93 4.79
C GLN A 366 -8.73 -14.63 4.26
N ILE A 367 -7.99 -13.90 5.10
CA ILE A 367 -7.26 -12.69 4.67
C ILE A 367 -6.21 -13.06 3.61
N SER A 368 -5.46 -14.14 3.83
CA SER A 368 -4.50 -14.64 2.83
C SER A 368 -5.18 -15.00 1.52
N LYS A 369 -6.37 -15.63 1.57
CA LYS A 369 -7.18 -15.89 0.38
C LYS A 369 -7.57 -14.60 -0.35
N LEU A 370 -8.03 -13.57 0.34
CA LEU A 370 -8.39 -12.28 -0.26
C LEU A 370 -7.20 -11.57 -0.90
N VAL A 371 -6.03 -11.58 -0.25
CA VAL A 371 -4.78 -11.03 -0.82
C VAL A 371 -4.41 -11.79 -2.10
N MET A 372 -4.55 -13.12 -2.09
CA MET A 372 -4.29 -13.97 -3.26
C MET A 372 -5.29 -13.76 -4.39
N GLU A 373 -6.57 -13.57 -4.09
CA GLU A 373 -7.59 -13.19 -5.07
C GLU A 373 -7.27 -11.83 -5.70
N ARG A 374 -6.87 -10.84 -4.89
CA ARG A 374 -6.45 -9.53 -5.40
C ARG A 374 -5.23 -9.64 -6.31
N ALA A 375 -4.22 -10.41 -5.93
CA ALA A 375 -3.05 -10.68 -6.77
C ALA A 375 -3.45 -11.36 -8.09
N ALA A 376 -4.34 -12.36 -8.04
CA ALA A 376 -4.85 -13.03 -9.24
C ALA A 376 -5.63 -12.08 -10.16
N LEU A 377 -6.45 -11.19 -9.59
CA LEU A 377 -7.16 -10.14 -10.32
C LEU A 377 -6.19 -9.15 -10.98
N GLN A 378 -5.18 -8.65 -10.24
CA GLN A 378 -4.14 -7.78 -10.82
C GLN A 378 -3.37 -8.48 -11.95
N GLY A 379 -3.06 -9.77 -11.78
CA GLY A 379 -2.46 -10.58 -12.84
C GLY A 379 -3.39 -10.77 -14.05
N LYS A 380 -4.71 -10.87 -13.87
CA LYS A 380 -5.69 -10.87 -14.98
C LYS A 380 -5.74 -9.50 -15.66
N GLU A 381 -5.89 -8.41 -14.91
CA GLU A 381 -5.91 -7.03 -15.42
C GLU A 381 -4.63 -6.68 -16.18
N ALA A 382 -3.46 -7.08 -15.66
CA ALA A 382 -2.17 -6.93 -16.34
C ALA A 382 -2.08 -7.75 -17.63
N ARG A 383 -2.58 -8.99 -17.63
CA ARG A 383 -2.66 -9.81 -18.86
C ARG A 383 -3.60 -9.20 -19.89
N HIS A 384 -4.78 -8.73 -19.48
CA HIS A 384 -5.73 -8.07 -20.37
C HIS A 384 -5.19 -6.75 -20.93
N SER A 385 -4.60 -5.90 -20.09
CA SER A 385 -3.96 -4.66 -20.55
C SER A 385 -2.76 -4.91 -21.45
N ARG A 386 -2.02 -6.02 -21.30
CA ARG A 386 -0.95 -6.42 -22.24
C ARG A 386 -1.48 -7.02 -23.53
N LYS A 387 -2.59 -7.75 -23.50
CA LYS A 387 -3.31 -8.15 -24.72
C LYS A 387 -3.86 -6.93 -25.47
N LYS A 388 -4.32 -5.91 -24.73
CA LYS A 388 -4.84 -4.63 -25.23
C LYS A 388 -3.75 -3.58 -25.47
N LYS A 389 -2.50 -3.82 -25.07
CA LYS A 389 -1.34 -3.07 -25.58
C LYS A 389 -1.16 -3.51 -27.03
N GLU A 390 -2.05 -2.97 -27.85
CA GLU A 390 -1.87 -2.73 -29.28
C GLU A 390 -0.42 -2.27 -29.48
N LEU A 391 0.26 -2.81 -30.49
CA LEU A 391 1.56 -2.27 -30.87
C LEU A 391 1.34 -0.77 -31.06
N ARG A 392 2.06 0.10 -30.34
CA ARG A 392 1.91 1.56 -30.52
C ARG A 392 3.19 2.15 -31.02
N CYS A 393 3.09 3.14 -31.90
CA CYS A 393 4.25 3.88 -32.37
C CYS A 393 4.97 4.52 -31.18
N ALA A 394 6.26 4.23 -31.02
CA ALA A 394 7.03 4.77 -29.90
C ALA A 394 7.11 6.31 -29.92
N ASN A 395 6.94 6.93 -31.09
CA ASN A 395 6.88 8.38 -31.23
C ASN A 395 5.46 8.94 -31.01
N CYS A 396 4.54 8.74 -31.97
CA CYS A 396 3.22 9.38 -32.00
C CYS A 396 2.12 8.63 -31.24
N LYS A 397 2.43 7.46 -30.66
CA LYS A 397 1.51 6.65 -29.84
C LYS A 397 0.26 6.11 -30.54
N VAL A 398 0.15 6.24 -31.87
CA VAL A 398 -0.90 5.60 -32.66
C VAL A 398 -0.80 4.08 -32.55
N ASP A 399 -1.95 3.41 -32.55
CA ASP A 399 -2.03 1.95 -32.62
C ASP A 399 -1.52 1.45 -33.99
N LEU A 400 -0.86 0.31 -33.95
CA LEU A 400 -0.13 -0.30 -35.05
C LEU A 400 -0.62 -1.73 -35.22
N ASP A 401 -0.55 -2.22 -36.45
CA ASP A 401 -0.75 -3.61 -36.77
C ASP A 401 0.43 -4.50 -36.31
N LYS A 402 0.29 -5.82 -36.50
CA LYS A 402 1.32 -6.80 -36.14
C LYS A 402 2.57 -6.74 -37.04
N ASN A 403 2.50 -6.08 -38.18
CA ASN A 403 3.54 -6.00 -39.20
C ASN A 403 4.31 -4.68 -39.14
N ALA A 404 4.06 -3.86 -38.12
CA ALA A 404 4.62 -2.53 -38.03
C ALA A 404 6.16 -2.54 -38.01
N PRO A 405 6.80 -1.56 -38.69
CA PRO A 405 8.24 -1.44 -38.71
C PRO A 405 8.86 -1.42 -37.31
N VAL A 406 9.88 -2.26 -37.10
CA VAL A 406 10.68 -2.29 -35.87
C VAL A 406 12.05 -1.65 -36.10
N CYS A 407 12.61 -1.08 -35.04
CA CYS A 407 13.99 -0.59 -35.04
C CYS A 407 14.95 -1.73 -35.45
N SER A 408 15.73 -1.54 -36.52
CA SER A 408 16.64 -2.57 -37.03
C SER A 408 17.71 -3.02 -36.04
N ARG A 409 18.12 -2.12 -35.13
CA ARG A 409 19.15 -2.40 -34.12
C ARG A 409 18.63 -3.19 -32.93
N CYS A 410 17.56 -2.71 -32.29
CA CYS A 410 17.04 -3.32 -31.06
C CYS A 410 15.93 -4.34 -31.30
N LYS A 411 15.30 -4.33 -32.49
CA LYS A 411 14.21 -5.21 -32.93
C LYS A 411 12.97 -5.25 -32.02
N ILE A 412 12.86 -4.31 -31.08
CA ILE A 412 11.83 -4.29 -30.03
C ILE A 412 10.94 -3.06 -30.12
N THR A 413 11.51 -1.90 -30.45
CA THR A 413 10.74 -0.65 -30.55
C THR A 413 10.07 -0.53 -31.92
N CYS A 414 8.75 -0.36 -31.94
CA CYS A 414 7.95 -0.26 -33.16
C CYS A 414 7.58 1.19 -33.50
N TYR A 415 7.43 1.47 -34.79
CA TYR A 415 7.06 2.77 -35.33
C TYR A 415 6.01 2.61 -36.44
N CYS A 416 5.10 3.58 -36.60
CA CYS A 416 4.18 3.58 -37.74
C CYS A 416 4.90 3.84 -39.07
N CYS A 417 6.01 4.59 -39.03
CA CYS A 417 6.79 4.97 -40.20
C CYS A 417 8.24 5.32 -39.83
N ARG A 418 9.09 5.45 -40.85
CA ARG A 418 10.50 5.82 -40.72
C ARG A 418 10.67 7.21 -40.10
N ASP A 419 9.80 8.16 -40.39
CA ASP A 419 9.90 9.54 -39.87
C ASP A 419 9.69 9.58 -38.36
N CYS A 420 8.76 8.75 -37.86
CA CYS A 420 8.57 8.57 -36.42
C CYS A 420 9.80 7.93 -35.76
N GLN A 421 10.47 6.99 -36.43
CA GLN A 421 11.71 6.40 -35.93
C GLN A 421 12.82 7.45 -35.84
N VAL A 422 13.04 8.24 -36.90
CA VAL A 422 14.08 9.28 -36.94
C VAL A 422 13.83 10.35 -35.88
N SER A 423 12.58 10.82 -35.75
CA SER A 423 12.18 11.85 -34.77
C SER A 423 12.36 11.38 -33.33
N HIS A 424 12.08 10.10 -33.05
CA HIS A 424 12.25 9.51 -31.73
C HIS A 424 13.70 9.07 -31.44
N PHE A 425 14.55 8.96 -32.46
CA PHE A 425 15.88 8.34 -32.31
C PHE A 425 16.77 9.06 -31.29
N SER A 426 16.69 10.39 -31.18
CA SER A 426 17.44 11.16 -30.19
C SER A 426 17.13 10.73 -28.74
N LYS A 427 15.87 10.39 -28.46
CA LYS A 427 15.41 9.89 -27.15
C LYS A 427 15.69 8.38 -27.00
N HIS A 428 15.49 7.62 -28.07
CA HIS A 428 15.66 6.17 -28.08
C HIS A 428 17.12 5.72 -28.07
N LYS A 429 18.08 6.48 -28.62
CA LYS A 429 19.46 6.04 -28.91
C LYS A 429 20.18 5.41 -27.71
N ALA A 430 20.02 5.99 -26.52
CA ALA A 430 20.62 5.45 -25.29
C ALA A 430 19.97 4.11 -24.91
N GLU A 431 18.64 4.08 -24.85
CA GLU A 431 17.86 2.87 -24.57
C GLU A 431 18.07 1.78 -25.62
N CYS A 432 18.26 2.15 -26.89
CA CYS A 432 18.45 1.24 -28.02
C CYS A 432 19.68 0.35 -27.84
N LYS A 433 20.78 0.90 -27.29
CA LYS A 433 22.01 0.14 -27.04
C LYS A 433 21.78 -0.90 -25.95
N ASP A 434 21.12 -0.51 -24.86
CA ASP A 434 20.84 -1.39 -23.73
C ASP A 434 19.80 -2.47 -24.12
N ILE A 435 18.76 -2.08 -24.85
CA ILE A 435 17.74 -2.98 -25.40
C ILE A 435 18.38 -3.93 -26.42
N ALA A 436 19.32 -3.48 -27.26
CA ALA A 436 20.00 -4.34 -28.22
C ALA A 436 20.92 -5.36 -27.53
N ALA A 437 21.64 -4.97 -26.48
CA ALA A 437 22.40 -5.92 -25.64
C ALA A 437 21.46 -6.95 -24.98
N TYR A 438 20.28 -6.51 -24.54
CA TYR A 438 19.24 -7.37 -23.98
C TYR A 438 18.55 -8.26 -25.04
N ALA A 439 18.52 -7.83 -26.30
CA ALA A 439 17.95 -8.55 -27.44
C ALA A 439 18.86 -9.65 -27.97
N ASN A 440 20.17 -9.61 -27.67
CA ASN A 440 21.13 -10.63 -28.10
C ASN A 440 20.98 -11.97 -27.34
N GLY A 441 20.13 -12.02 -26.33
CA GLY A 441 19.85 -13.22 -25.55
C GLY A 441 20.98 -13.58 -24.57
N VAL A 442 20.68 -14.51 -23.67
CA VAL A 442 21.59 -15.03 -22.66
C VAL A 442 21.84 -16.50 -22.95
N ARG A 443 23.11 -16.86 -23.14
CA ARG A 443 23.54 -18.24 -23.36
C ARG A 443 23.44 -19.01 -22.04
N LEU A 444 22.76 -20.15 -22.08
CA LEU A 444 22.64 -21.07 -20.96
C LEU A 444 23.67 -22.18 -21.13
N ASN A 445 24.32 -22.59 -20.04
CA ASN A 445 25.25 -23.71 -20.12
C ASN A 445 24.48 -25.04 -20.22
N PRO A 446 25.03 -26.04 -20.93
CA PRO A 446 24.54 -27.41 -20.84
C PRO A 446 24.59 -27.90 -19.39
N LEU A 447 23.65 -28.77 -19.01
CA LEU A 447 23.57 -29.30 -17.65
C LEU A 447 24.85 -30.07 -17.29
N THR A 448 25.62 -29.56 -16.32
CA THR A 448 26.49 -30.41 -15.51
C THR A 448 25.58 -31.19 -14.56
N GLN A 449 25.58 -32.52 -14.63
CA GLN A 449 24.74 -33.39 -13.79
C GLN A 449 24.69 -32.90 -12.34
N THR A 450 23.55 -32.38 -11.91
CA THR A 450 23.27 -32.08 -10.51
C THR A 450 21.94 -32.72 -10.13
N ASN A 451 21.97 -33.57 -9.10
CA ASN A 451 20.94 -34.52 -8.65
C ASN A 451 19.66 -33.90 -8.05
N MET A 452 19.23 -32.71 -8.48
CA MET A 452 17.95 -32.14 -8.04
C MET A 452 16.86 -32.40 -9.08
N PHE A 453 16.01 -33.38 -8.80
CA PHE A 453 14.95 -33.85 -9.68
C PHE A 453 13.60 -33.25 -9.29
N THR A 454 12.99 -32.43 -10.15
CA THR A 454 11.59 -32.01 -10.01
C THR A 454 10.70 -32.87 -10.92
N ALA A 455 9.93 -33.80 -10.34
CA ALA A 455 8.92 -34.57 -11.07
C ALA A 455 7.73 -33.67 -11.44
N THR A 456 7.33 -33.67 -12.71
CA THR A 456 6.12 -32.96 -13.13
C THR A 456 4.96 -33.96 -13.17
N VAL A 457 3.93 -33.76 -12.35
CA VAL A 457 2.72 -34.61 -12.33
C VAL A 457 1.62 -33.94 -13.15
N ASN A 458 1.07 -34.68 -14.12
CA ASN A 458 -0.09 -34.25 -14.86
C ASN A 458 -1.37 -34.56 -14.06
N PHE A 459 -2.03 -33.53 -13.53
CA PHE A 459 -3.21 -33.67 -12.67
C PHE A 459 -4.47 -34.23 -13.35
N GLN A 460 -4.53 -34.28 -14.68
CA GLN A 460 -5.64 -34.92 -15.40
C GLN A 460 -5.40 -36.41 -15.67
N THR A 461 -4.13 -36.84 -15.76
CA THR A 461 -3.78 -38.21 -16.16
C THR A 461 -3.01 -38.99 -15.09
N GLY A 462 -2.66 -38.35 -13.97
CA GLY A 462 -1.89 -38.95 -12.87
C GLY A 462 -0.44 -39.29 -13.22
N ARG A 463 0.00 -39.04 -14.46
CA ARG A 463 1.35 -39.44 -14.92
C ARG A 463 2.40 -38.47 -14.40
N ALA A 464 3.41 -39.01 -13.72
CA ALA A 464 4.65 -38.32 -13.40
C ALA A 464 5.66 -38.55 -14.53
N GLN A 465 6.29 -37.48 -15.01
CA GLN A 465 7.39 -37.58 -15.98
C GLN A 465 8.69 -37.21 -15.26
N SER A 466 9.66 -38.13 -15.28
CA SER A 466 11.00 -37.96 -14.72
C SER A 466 12.00 -37.83 -15.86
N GLY A 467 12.75 -36.73 -15.90
CA GLY A 467 13.80 -36.48 -16.89
C GLY A 467 13.58 -35.19 -17.68
N GLY A 468 14.57 -34.31 -17.62
CA GLY A 468 14.66 -33.14 -18.49
C GLY A 468 15.64 -33.38 -19.64
N THR A 469 15.26 -33.01 -20.86
CA THR A 469 16.10 -33.01 -22.06
C THR A 469 16.58 -31.59 -22.40
N TYR A 470 17.88 -31.33 -22.23
CA TYR A 470 18.54 -30.12 -22.74
C TYR A 470 18.83 -30.31 -24.24
N GLN A 471 17.82 -30.13 -25.08
CA GLN A 471 17.88 -30.41 -26.51
C GLN A 471 16.98 -29.47 -27.29
N LYS A 472 17.37 -29.15 -28.52
CA LYS A 472 16.50 -28.43 -29.46
C LYS A 472 15.26 -29.27 -29.79
N PRO A 473 14.05 -28.67 -29.88
CA PRO A 473 12.87 -29.38 -30.38
C PRO A 473 13.10 -29.96 -31.79
N ARG A 474 12.47 -31.11 -32.07
CA ARG A 474 12.66 -31.83 -33.35
C ARG A 474 12.29 -31.00 -34.58
N ASN A 475 11.26 -30.17 -34.49
CA ASN A 475 10.69 -29.42 -35.61
C ASN A 475 11.23 -28.00 -35.77
N VAL A 476 12.31 -27.65 -35.06
CA VAL A 476 12.92 -26.30 -35.07
C VAL A 476 14.32 -26.40 -35.66
N LYS A 477 14.73 -25.52 -36.58
CA LYS A 477 16.09 -25.51 -37.13
C LYS A 477 17.10 -24.90 -36.15
N CYS A 478 18.40 -25.16 -36.34
CA CYS A 478 19.43 -24.47 -35.58
C CYS A 478 19.32 -22.95 -35.83
N ASN A 479 19.55 -22.16 -34.77
CA ASN A 479 19.37 -20.71 -34.71
C ASN A 479 17.93 -20.20 -34.92
N GLU A 480 16.96 -21.08 -35.18
CA GLU A 480 15.56 -20.71 -35.24
C GLU A 480 15.01 -20.50 -33.82
N GLN A 481 14.28 -19.38 -33.65
CA GLN A 481 13.68 -19.05 -32.36
C GLN A 481 12.36 -19.80 -32.17
N PHE A 482 12.22 -20.47 -31.04
CA PHE A 482 10.99 -21.13 -30.59
C PHE A 482 10.57 -20.61 -29.23
N VAL A 483 9.36 -20.93 -28.79
CA VAL A 483 8.81 -20.40 -27.53
C VAL A 483 9.06 -21.39 -26.41
N ILE A 484 9.54 -20.88 -25.28
CA ILE A 484 9.66 -21.59 -24.01
C ILE A 484 8.80 -20.93 -22.94
N LYS A 485 8.31 -21.75 -22.03
CA LYS A 485 7.77 -21.33 -20.74
C LYS A 485 8.88 -21.53 -19.71
N VAL A 486 9.15 -20.47 -18.96
CA VAL A 486 10.03 -20.53 -17.80
C VAL A 486 9.20 -20.40 -16.53
N GLN A 487 9.54 -21.14 -15.48
CA GLN A 487 8.81 -21.13 -14.22
C GLN A 487 9.77 -21.31 -13.03
N GLY A 488 9.84 -20.35 -12.11
CA GLY A 488 10.81 -20.41 -11.00
C GLY A 488 10.44 -19.53 -9.82
N ASN A 489 10.67 -20.03 -8.60
CA ASN A 489 10.09 -19.48 -7.38
C ASN A 489 11.03 -18.66 -6.50
N SER A 490 12.34 -18.80 -6.59
CA SER A 490 13.24 -18.04 -5.72
C SER A 490 14.61 -17.93 -6.34
N ASP A 491 15.49 -17.17 -5.70
CA ASP A 491 16.92 -17.14 -6.00
C ASP A 491 17.66 -18.41 -5.55
N ARG A 492 17.01 -19.28 -4.75
CA ARG A 492 17.57 -20.53 -4.21
C ARG A 492 17.01 -21.79 -4.87
N SER A 493 15.96 -21.66 -5.70
CA SER A 493 15.30 -22.79 -6.36
C SER A 493 15.56 -22.77 -7.87
N PRO A 494 15.69 -23.92 -8.53
CA PRO A 494 15.83 -23.96 -9.98
C PRO A 494 14.63 -23.35 -10.71
N ILE A 495 14.87 -22.84 -11.93
CA ILE A 495 13.85 -22.38 -12.86
C ILE A 495 13.60 -23.50 -13.87
N MET A 496 12.39 -24.03 -13.91
CA MET A 496 11.96 -24.95 -14.95
C MET A 496 11.86 -24.22 -16.29
N VAL A 497 12.52 -24.72 -17.32
CA VAL A 497 12.49 -24.20 -18.68
C VAL A 497 11.97 -25.29 -19.60
N TYR A 498 10.92 -25.02 -20.37
CA TYR A 498 10.41 -26.02 -21.32
C TYR A 498 9.66 -25.43 -22.51
N ASP A 499 9.61 -26.16 -23.62
CA ASP A 499 8.74 -25.85 -24.76
C ASP A 499 7.34 -26.51 -24.65
N GLN A 500 6.44 -26.26 -25.61
CA GLN A 500 5.10 -26.85 -25.61
C GLN A 500 5.13 -28.38 -25.68
N THR A 501 6.04 -28.95 -26.48
CA THR A 501 6.13 -30.40 -26.73
C THR A 501 6.84 -31.16 -25.61
N ARG A 502 7.54 -30.44 -24.71
CA ARG A 502 8.43 -31.00 -23.69
C ARG A 502 9.67 -31.73 -24.23
N PHE A 503 9.98 -31.60 -25.52
CA PHE A 503 11.25 -32.07 -26.08
C PHE A 503 12.44 -31.26 -25.59
N CYS A 504 12.24 -29.97 -25.35
CA CYS A 504 13.17 -29.12 -24.62
C CYS A 504 12.57 -28.96 -23.22
N SER A 505 13.17 -29.55 -22.19
CA SER A 505 12.72 -29.41 -20.81
C SER A 505 13.89 -29.57 -19.86
N PHE A 506 14.29 -28.55 -19.12
CA PHE A 506 15.43 -28.62 -18.20
C PHE A 506 15.30 -27.61 -17.07
N ASP A 507 16.12 -27.77 -16.03
CA ASP A 507 16.17 -26.86 -14.90
C ASP A 507 17.40 -25.95 -15.00
N LEU A 508 17.18 -24.65 -14.87
CA LEU A 508 18.24 -23.64 -14.77
C LEU A 508 18.50 -23.35 -13.29
N CYS A 509 19.64 -23.80 -12.78
CA CYS A 509 19.97 -23.75 -11.36
C CYS A 509 20.53 -22.38 -10.92
N PRO A 510 20.36 -22.00 -9.63
CA PRO A 510 21.02 -20.83 -9.07
C PRO A 510 22.52 -20.82 -9.34
N GLY A 511 23.06 -19.65 -9.72
CA GLY A 511 24.48 -19.47 -10.04
C GLY A 511 24.87 -19.77 -11.49
N GLN A 512 24.01 -20.43 -12.28
CA GLN A 512 24.27 -20.64 -13.70
C GLN A 512 24.10 -19.33 -14.51
N PRO A 513 24.84 -19.15 -15.62
CA PRO A 513 24.64 -18.03 -16.53
C PRO A 513 23.19 -17.95 -17.01
N GLY A 514 22.60 -16.75 -16.97
CA GLY A 514 21.20 -16.52 -17.37
C GLY A 514 20.15 -16.73 -16.27
N PHE A 515 20.51 -17.33 -15.12
CA PHE A 515 19.55 -17.55 -14.04
C PHE A 515 18.96 -16.23 -13.52
N LYS A 516 19.80 -15.23 -13.24
CA LYS A 516 19.36 -13.94 -12.68
C LYS A 516 18.50 -13.15 -13.65
N GLU A 517 18.85 -13.18 -14.94
CA GLU A 517 18.17 -12.49 -16.03
C GLU A 517 16.79 -13.09 -16.28
N VAL A 518 16.70 -14.42 -16.37
CA VAL A 518 15.42 -15.14 -16.53
C VAL A 518 14.55 -14.96 -15.28
N LEU A 519 15.12 -15.09 -14.07
CA LEU A 519 14.39 -14.89 -12.83
C LEU A 519 13.86 -13.46 -12.69
N ALA A 520 14.63 -12.46 -13.12
CA ALA A 520 14.19 -11.06 -13.08
C ALA A 520 12.93 -10.85 -13.92
N GLU A 521 12.85 -11.44 -15.12
CA GLU A 521 11.63 -11.35 -15.93
C GLU A 521 10.46 -12.13 -15.36
N ILE A 522 10.72 -13.31 -14.77
CA ILE A 522 9.69 -14.04 -14.01
C ILE A 522 9.13 -13.18 -12.87
N ARG A 523 10.00 -12.45 -12.14
CA ARG A 523 9.60 -11.57 -11.01
C ARG A 523 8.91 -10.27 -11.45
N ASN A 524 9.07 -9.86 -12.71
CA ASN A 524 8.36 -8.73 -13.30
C ASN A 524 6.92 -9.09 -13.71
N GLU A 525 6.56 -10.39 -13.70
CA GLU A 525 5.19 -10.83 -13.94
C GLU A 525 4.35 -10.68 -12.67
N PRO A 526 3.26 -9.90 -12.69
CA PRO A 526 2.33 -9.79 -11.56
C PRO A 526 1.46 -11.05 -11.38
N ALA A 527 1.83 -12.19 -12.00
CA ALA A 527 0.96 -13.33 -12.18
C ALA A 527 1.00 -14.35 -11.02
N TRP A 528 -0.20 -14.80 -10.63
CA TRP A 528 -0.47 -15.79 -9.59
C TRP A 528 -0.35 -17.26 -10.08
N GLN A 529 0.09 -18.15 -9.18
CA GLN A 529 0.32 -19.60 -9.30
C GLN A 529 1.33 -20.10 -10.36
N GLY A 530 2.53 -20.38 -9.86
CA GLY A 530 3.70 -20.82 -10.63
C GLY A 530 4.28 -19.62 -11.35
N ARG A 531 5.22 -18.92 -10.69
CA ARG A 531 5.91 -17.74 -11.19
C ARG A 531 6.47 -18.05 -12.58
N LYS A 532 5.78 -17.63 -13.63
CA LYS A 532 6.07 -18.07 -15.00
C LYS A 532 5.91 -16.94 -15.99
N THR A 533 6.73 -16.98 -17.02
CA THR A 533 6.59 -16.14 -18.21
C THR A 533 6.90 -16.98 -19.45
N PHE A 534 6.54 -16.47 -20.62
CA PHE A 534 6.86 -17.07 -21.90
C PHE A 534 7.90 -16.20 -22.59
N MET A 535 8.92 -16.81 -23.17
CA MET A 535 9.97 -16.10 -23.90
C MET A 535 10.46 -16.97 -25.05
N LYS A 536 11.17 -16.36 -26.00
CA LYS A 536 11.83 -17.08 -27.06
C LYS A 536 13.15 -17.69 -26.59
N ALA A 537 13.53 -18.79 -27.22
CA ALA A 537 14.85 -19.42 -27.11
C ALA A 537 15.30 -19.93 -28.48
N SER A 538 16.59 -20.20 -28.65
CA SER A 538 17.16 -20.83 -29.84
C SER A 538 18.33 -21.73 -29.44
N PHE A 539 18.60 -22.79 -30.20
CA PHE A 539 19.81 -23.59 -30.05
C PHE A 539 20.76 -23.30 -31.20
N ASP A 540 22.04 -23.08 -30.91
CA ASP A 540 23.08 -22.96 -31.94
C ASP A 540 23.54 -24.35 -32.45
N GLU A 541 24.45 -24.36 -33.41
CA GLU A 541 25.02 -25.58 -34.00
C GLU A 541 25.77 -26.45 -32.98
N ASN A 542 26.25 -25.84 -31.89
CA ASN A 542 26.94 -26.51 -30.79
C ASN A 542 25.97 -26.97 -29.68
N GLN A 543 24.66 -26.99 -29.97
CA GLN A 543 23.60 -27.34 -29.01
C GLN A 543 23.56 -26.42 -27.78
N VAL A 544 24.04 -25.18 -27.87
CA VAL A 544 23.93 -24.22 -26.77
C VAL A 544 22.61 -23.46 -26.87
N CYS A 545 21.79 -23.54 -25.82
CA CYS A 545 20.55 -22.79 -25.72
C CYS A 545 20.83 -21.32 -25.40
N THR A 546 20.29 -20.42 -26.21
CA THR A 546 20.23 -18.98 -25.92
C THR A 546 18.78 -18.60 -25.66
N VAL A 547 18.53 -18.01 -24.51
CA VAL A 547 17.20 -17.53 -24.10
C VAL A 547 17.12 -16.03 -24.30
N TYR A 548 15.96 -15.49 -24.68
CA TYR A 548 15.78 -14.05 -24.95
C TYR A 548 14.84 -13.41 -23.92
N PRO A 549 15.32 -13.03 -22.71
CA PRO A 549 14.49 -12.39 -21.68
C PRO A 549 13.77 -11.11 -22.15
N SER A 550 14.30 -10.42 -23.15
CA SER A 550 13.64 -9.28 -23.81
C SER A 550 12.29 -9.60 -24.43
N THR A 551 12.06 -10.87 -24.74
CA THR A 551 10.80 -11.40 -25.26
C THR A 551 9.90 -11.92 -24.13
N ALA A 552 10.19 -11.68 -22.86
CA ALA A 552 9.29 -12.11 -21.79
C ALA A 552 7.88 -11.52 -21.98
N GLY A 553 6.88 -12.40 -21.88
CA GLY A 553 5.51 -12.06 -22.23
C GLY A 553 4.50 -13.10 -21.79
N VAL A 554 3.23 -12.83 -22.14
CA VAL A 554 2.10 -13.70 -21.80
C VAL A 554 1.89 -14.73 -22.91
N LYS A 555 1.40 -15.93 -22.56
CA LYS A 555 1.18 -17.04 -23.53
C LYS A 555 0.52 -16.60 -24.84
N SER A 556 -0.48 -15.72 -24.78
CA SER A 556 -1.24 -15.26 -25.96
C SER A 556 -0.47 -14.36 -26.92
N GLN A 557 0.72 -13.87 -26.55
CA GLN A 557 1.61 -13.15 -27.46
C GLN A 557 2.40 -14.11 -28.36
N TYR A 558 2.31 -15.41 -28.08
CA TYR A 558 3.04 -16.47 -28.74
C TYR A 558 2.07 -17.44 -29.40
N ASN A 559 2.47 -17.97 -30.55
CA ASN A 559 1.92 -19.22 -31.05
C ASN A 559 2.53 -20.34 -30.20
N TRP A 560 1.97 -20.52 -29.00
CA TRP A 560 2.43 -21.52 -28.03
C TRP A 560 1.87 -22.89 -28.35
#